data_AF-A0A0Q5ZMA1-F1
#
_entry.id   AF-A0A0Q5ZMA1-F1
#
_cell.length_a   1.000
_cell.length_b   1.000
_cell.length_c   1.000
_cell.angle_alpha   90.00
_cell.angle_beta   90.00
_cell.angle_gamma   90.00
#
_symmetry.space_group_name_H-M   'P 1'
#
loop_
_entity.id
_entity.type
_entity.pdbx_description
1 polymer ?
#
loop_
_entity_poly.entity_id
_entity_poly.type
_entity_poly.pdbx_seq_one_letter_code
_entity_poly.pdbx_strand_id
1 'polypeptide(L)'
;MDNEPVTVAFSEMIASQIRSAVDAGEYRSQSDVIQDALRLWSENRAMSTEHDSGSLRQAWDAGKSGGLSGALDFSALRQEARGRLKARTIGPDLASDDPQHAG
;
A
#
# COMPACT_ATOMS: atom_id res chain seq x y z
N MET A 1 1.98 11.22 30.36
CA MET A 1 1.11 11.69 29.27
C MET A 1 -0.18 12.12 29.90
N ASP A 2 -0.62 13.33 29.60
CA ASP A 2 -1.86 13.85 30.14
C ASP A 2 -3.02 13.33 29.29
N ASN A 3 -4.08 12.85 29.95
CA ASN A 3 -5.30 12.40 29.27
C ASN A 3 -6.34 13.51 29.34
N GLU A 4 -7.03 13.76 28.23
CA GLU A 4 -8.18 14.68 28.17
C GLU A 4 -9.50 13.88 28.21
N PRO A 5 -10.46 14.26 29.06
CA PRO A 5 -11.74 13.55 29.13
C PRO A 5 -12.60 13.84 27.89
N VAL A 6 -13.17 12.79 27.30
CA VAL A 6 -14.08 12.87 26.16
C VAL A 6 -15.35 12.08 26.45
N THR A 7 -16.52 12.67 26.20
CA THR A 7 -17.81 11.98 26.31
C THR A 7 -18.22 11.43 24.96
N VAL A 8 -18.47 10.11 24.91
CA VAL A 8 -18.92 9.40 23.71
C VAL A 8 -20.06 8.46 24.07
N ALA A 9 -20.99 8.27 23.14
CA ALA A 9 -22.08 7.30 23.29
C ALA A 9 -21.74 6.02 22.53
N PHE A 10 -21.93 4.88 23.19
CA PHE A 10 -21.82 3.56 22.58
C PHE A 10 -23.19 2.88 22.58
N SER A 11 -23.39 1.92 21.68
CA SER A 11 -24.52 1.01 21.80
C SER A 11 -24.43 0.22 23.10
N GLU A 12 -25.57 -0.23 23.62
CA GLU A 12 -25.63 -0.99 24.88
C GLU A 12 -24.74 -2.24 24.84
N MET A 13 -24.73 -2.93 23.70
CA MET A 13 -23.87 -4.10 23.45
C MET A 13 -22.39 -3.76 23.62
N ILE A 14 -21.91 -2.69 22.98
CA ILE A 14 -20.49 -2.29 23.05
C ILE A 14 -20.15 -1.82 24.48
N ALA A 15 -21.04 -1.05 25.10
CA ALA A 15 -20.85 -0.60 26.48
C ALA A 15 -20.75 -1.80 27.44
N SER A 16 -21.53 -2.86 27.21
CA SER A 16 -21.43 -4.11 27.98
C SER A 16 -20.10 -4.81 27.78
N GLN A 17 -19.60 -4.91 26.54
CA GLN A 17 -18.30 -5.52 26.25
C GLN A 17 -17.15 -4.78 26.96
N ILE A 18 -17.17 -3.44 26.91
CA ILE A 18 -16.16 -2.61 27.60
C ILE A 18 -16.18 -2.88 29.10
N ARG A 19 -17.37 -2.94 29.73
CA ARG A 19 -17.50 -3.26 31.16
C ARG A 19 -17.00 -4.67 31.48
N SER A 20 -17.41 -5.67 30.70
CA SER A 20 -17.00 -7.06 30.90
C SER A 20 -15.49 -7.27 30.83
N ALA A 21 -14.79 -6.58 29.92
CA ALA A 21 -13.34 -6.65 29.82
C ALA A 21 -12.62 -6.10 31.07
N VAL A 22 -13.19 -5.06 31.70
CA VAL A 22 -12.67 -4.53 32.97
C VAL A 22 -13.02 -5.46 34.14
N ASP A 23 -14.26 -5.95 34.19
CA ASP A 23 -14.73 -6.85 35.25
C ASP A 23 -13.97 -8.19 35.27
N ALA A 24 -13.55 -8.67 34.09
CA ALA A 24 -12.71 -9.85 33.92
C ALA A 24 -11.24 -9.61 34.30
N GLY A 25 -10.84 -8.35 34.54
CA GLY A 25 -9.46 -7.96 34.85
C GLY A 25 -8.52 -7.94 33.65
N GLU A 26 -9.04 -8.03 32.42
CA GLU A 26 -8.23 -7.92 31.20
C GLU A 26 -7.67 -6.49 31.03
N TYR A 27 -8.44 -5.50 31.49
CA TYR A 27 -8.05 -4.09 31.50
C TYR A 27 -8.27 -3.48 32.87
N ARG A 28 -7.40 -2.54 33.24
CA ARG A 28 -7.48 -1.81 34.51
C ARG A 28 -8.61 -0.76 34.51
N SER A 29 -9.02 -0.26 33.35
CA SER A 29 -10.07 0.74 33.23
C SER A 29 -10.74 0.74 31.85
N GLN A 30 -11.93 1.34 31.76
CA GLN A 30 -12.64 1.52 30.48
C GLN A 30 -11.83 2.39 29.50
N SER A 31 -11.12 3.41 30.01
CA SER A 31 -10.24 4.25 29.21
C SER A 31 -9.10 3.43 28.57
N ASP A 32 -8.56 2.44 29.28
CA ASP A 32 -7.51 1.57 28.74
C ASP A 32 -8.06 0.71 27.57
N VAL A 33 -9.29 0.18 27.69
CA VAL A 33 -9.98 -0.56 26.60
C VAL A 33 -10.14 0.32 25.36
N ILE A 34 -10.64 1.54 25.56
CA ILE A 34 -10.92 2.48 24.46
C ILE A 34 -9.61 2.92 23.78
N GLN A 35 -8.57 3.22 24.56
CA GLN A 35 -7.26 3.60 24.01
C GLN A 35 -6.64 2.47 23.19
N ASP A 36 -6.75 1.22 23.64
CA ASP A 36 -6.27 0.07 22.87
C ASP A 36 -7.06 -0.12 21.56
N ALA A 37 -8.39 -0.05 21.63
CA ALA A 37 -9.24 -0.13 20.45
C ALA A 37 -8.93 0.97 19.42
N LEU A 38 -8.67 2.20 19.89
CA LEU A 38 -8.27 3.34 19.04
C LEU A 38 -6.88 3.14 18.42
N ARG A 39 -5.94 2.56 19.17
CA ARG A 39 -4.61 2.19 18.64
C ARG A 39 -4.76 1.19 17.50
N LEU A 40 -5.47 0.08 17.72
CA LEU A 40 -5.72 -0.95 16.70
C LEU A 40 -6.41 -0.37 15.46
N TRP A 41 -7.41 0.49 15.66
CA TRP A 41 -8.07 1.20 14.56
C TRP A 41 -7.10 2.09 13.77
N SER A 42 -6.23 2.82 14.47
CA SER A 42 -5.25 3.72 13.84
C SER A 42 -4.21 2.94 13.02
N GLU A 43 -3.74 1.81 13.52
CA GLU A 43 -2.81 0.92 12.84
C GLU A 43 -3.43 0.34 11.57
N ASN A 44 -4.67 -0.16 11.66
CA ASN A 44 -5.41 -0.67 10.51
C ASN A 44 -5.63 0.41 9.43
N ARG A 45 -5.87 1.66 9.84
CA ARG A 45 -5.99 2.79 8.92
C ARG A 45 -4.66 3.18 8.28
N ALA A 46 -3.56 3.13 9.02
CA ALA A 46 -2.24 3.38 8.46
C ALA A 46 -1.95 2.35 7.36
N MET A 47 -2.17 1.05 7.63
CA MET A 47 -2.01 -0.01 6.64
C MET A 47 -2.90 0.16 5.41
N SER A 48 -4.16 0.56 5.60
CA SER A 48 -5.09 0.77 4.48
C SER A 48 -4.71 1.99 3.64
N THR A 49 -4.30 3.08 4.28
CA THR A 49 -3.94 4.33 3.58
C THR A 49 -2.67 4.16 2.75
N GLU A 50 -1.65 3.51 3.31
CA GLU A 50 -0.39 3.21 2.64
C GLU A 50 -0.59 2.34 1.39
N HIS A 51 -1.49 1.35 1.45
CA HIS A 51 -1.71 0.43 0.34
C HIS A 51 -2.65 0.96 -0.76
N ASP A 52 -3.74 1.67 -0.42
CA ASP A 52 -4.74 2.05 -1.43
C ASP A 52 -4.53 3.43 -2.05
N SER A 53 -4.07 4.42 -1.28
CA SER A 53 -4.15 5.82 -1.70
C SER A 53 -2.82 6.37 -2.23
N GLY A 54 -1.70 5.97 -1.63
CA GLY A 54 -0.37 6.45 -2.01
C GLY A 54 0.02 6.02 -3.42
N SER A 55 -0.07 4.72 -3.71
CA SER A 55 0.29 4.17 -5.03
C SER A 55 -0.62 4.68 -6.14
N LEU A 56 -1.94 4.77 -5.90
CA LEU A 56 -2.89 5.24 -6.91
C LEU A 56 -2.69 6.74 -7.21
N ARG A 57 -2.48 7.55 -6.16
CA ARG A 57 -2.20 8.98 -6.33
C ARG A 57 -0.88 9.23 -7.05
N GLN A 58 0.16 8.48 -6.70
CA GLN A 58 1.45 8.58 -7.38
C GLN A 58 1.35 8.16 -8.86
N ALA A 59 0.65 7.06 -9.17
CA ALA A 59 0.43 6.63 -10.54
C ALA A 59 -0.41 7.64 -11.34
N TRP A 60 -1.40 8.27 -10.70
CA TRP A 60 -2.22 9.32 -11.29
C TRP A 60 -1.42 10.60 -11.57
N ASP A 61 -0.61 11.05 -10.63
CA ASP A 61 0.24 12.24 -10.78
C ASP A 61 1.35 12.02 -11.83
N ALA A 62 1.91 10.80 -11.88
CA ALA A 62 2.82 10.38 -12.95
C ALA A 62 2.14 10.33 -14.33
N GLY A 63 0.90 9.84 -14.40
CA GLY A 63 0.10 9.84 -15.62
C GLY A 63 -0.24 11.24 -16.12
N LYS A 64 -0.56 12.17 -15.20
CA LYS A 64 -0.82 13.58 -15.54
C LYS A 64 0.43 14.33 -16.01
N SER A 65 1.59 14.08 -15.40
CA SER A 65 2.84 14.72 -15.80
C SER A 65 3.42 14.13 -17.10
N GLY A 66 2.99 12.93 -17.49
CA GLY A 66 3.39 12.23 -18.72
C GLY A 66 2.89 12.83 -20.04
N GLY A 67 2.09 13.89 -20.01
CA GLY A 67 1.63 14.61 -21.20
C GLY A 67 0.35 14.03 -21.84
N LEU A 68 -0.22 14.77 -22.80
CA LEU A 68 -1.48 14.43 -23.47
C LEU A 68 -1.35 13.10 -24.24
N SER A 69 -2.12 12.09 -23.80
CA SER A 69 -2.32 10.87 -24.59
C SER A 69 -3.13 11.22 -25.83
N GLY A 70 -2.48 11.23 -27.00
CA GLY A 70 -3.15 11.29 -28.30
C GLY A 70 -3.99 10.02 -28.55
N ALA A 71 -4.57 9.91 -29.75
CA ALA A 71 -5.32 8.72 -30.14
C ALA A 71 -4.46 7.46 -29.98
N LEU A 72 -4.92 6.50 -29.18
CA LEU A 72 -4.17 5.31 -28.83
C LEU A 72 -4.39 4.19 -29.86
N ASP A 73 -3.35 3.84 -30.61
CA ASP A 73 -3.35 2.65 -31.47
C ASP A 73 -2.84 1.43 -30.70
N PHE A 74 -3.78 0.61 -30.24
CA PHE A 74 -3.51 -0.63 -29.51
C PHE A 74 -2.82 -1.71 -30.36
N SER A 75 -2.90 -1.67 -31.69
CA SER A 75 -2.21 -2.61 -32.57
C SER A 75 -0.71 -2.29 -32.62
N ALA A 76 -0.38 -1.02 -32.88
CA ALA A 76 1.00 -0.54 -32.89
C ALA A 76 1.67 -0.73 -31.52
N LEU A 77 0.97 -0.40 -30.44
CA LEU A 77 1.47 -0.56 -29.07
C LEU A 77 1.81 -2.03 -28.75
N ARG A 78 0.96 -2.98 -29.17
CA ARG A 78 1.21 -4.41 -28.98
C ARG A 78 2.40 -4.91 -29.80
N GLN A 79 2.55 -4.42 -31.03
CA GLN A 79 3.68 -4.77 -31.89
C GLN A 79 5.01 -4.29 -31.27
N GLU A 80 5.04 -3.06 -30.79
CA GLU A 80 6.19 -2.47 -30.11
C GLU A 80 6.55 -3.24 -28.83
N ALA A 81 5.57 -3.52 -27.97
CA ALA A 81 5.80 -4.27 -26.73
C ALA A 81 6.38 -5.67 -27.01
N ARG A 82 5.88 -6.36 -28.04
CA ARG A 82 6.43 -7.67 -28.49
C ARG A 82 7.85 -7.54 -29.02
N GLY A 83 8.17 -6.45 -29.73
CA GLY A 83 9.53 -6.15 -30.19
C GLY A 83 10.50 -5.95 -29.02
N ARG A 84 10.12 -5.15 -28.02
CA ARG A 84 10.91 -4.92 -26.80
C ARG A 84 11.11 -6.21 -26.00
N LEU A 85 10.10 -7.08 -25.92
CA LEU A 85 10.21 -8.37 -25.26
C LEU A 85 11.21 -9.28 -25.99
N LYS A 86 11.12 -9.41 -27.32
CA LYS A 86 12.08 -10.19 -28.11
C LYS A 86 13.51 -9.67 -27.98
N ALA A 87 13.72 -8.34 -28.03
CA ALA A 87 15.03 -7.74 -27.84
C ALA A 87 15.62 -8.02 -26.45
N ARG A 88 14.77 -8.06 -25.41
CA ARG A 88 15.17 -8.44 -24.04
C ARG A 88 15.45 -9.93 -23.90
N THR A 89 14.79 -10.77 -24.68
CA THR A 89 15.04 -12.23 -24.70
C THR A 89 16.25 -12.60 -25.54
N ILE A 90 16.70 -11.72 -26.46
CA ILE A 90 17.83 -11.96 -27.37
C ILE A 90 19.17 -11.35 -26.84
N GLY A 91 19.23 -10.83 -25.61
CA GLY A 91 20.49 -10.47 -24.94
C GLY A 91 20.41 -10.56 -23.42
N PRO A 92 21.46 -11.04 -22.70
CA PRO A 92 22.87 -10.89 -23.03
C PRO A 92 23.61 -12.24 -23.18
N ASP A 93 24.00 -12.61 -24.40
CA ASP A 93 24.95 -13.73 -24.63
C ASP A 93 25.85 -13.49 -25.85
N LEU A 94 26.33 -12.25 -26.05
CA LEU A 94 27.30 -11.92 -27.10
C LEU A 94 28.41 -10.98 -26.60
N ALA A 95 28.89 -11.19 -25.37
CA ALA A 95 30.02 -10.44 -24.80
C ALA A 95 31.17 -11.36 -24.36
N SER A 96 31.44 -12.43 -25.10
CA SER A 96 32.66 -13.23 -24.95
C SER A 96 33.02 -13.90 -26.28
N ASP A 97 33.48 -13.10 -27.24
CA ASP A 97 34.32 -13.61 -28.31
C ASP A 97 35.45 -12.59 -28.49
N ASP A 98 36.48 -12.76 -27.65
CA ASP A 98 37.73 -12.01 -27.70
C ASP A 98 38.67 -12.72 -28.68
N PRO A 99 39.01 -12.13 -29.85
CA PRO A 99 39.92 -12.77 -30.79
C PRO A 99 41.35 -12.38 -30.42
N GLN A 100 41.94 -13.08 -29.45
CA GLN A 100 43.38 -13.00 -29.19
C GLN A 100 44.00 -14.39 -29.05
N HIS A 101 44.12 -15.12 -30.16
CA HIS A 101 45.21 -16.07 -30.37
C HIS A 101 45.43 -16.28 -31.87
N ALA A 102 46.35 -15.51 -32.45
CA ALA A 102 47.15 -15.94 -33.58
C ALA A 102 48.60 -15.53 -33.26
N GLY A 103 49.45 -16.54 -33.12
CA GLY A 103 50.87 -16.40 -32.79
C GLY A 103 51.75 -16.03 -33.97
#